data_AF-A0A8C4RWR0-F1
#
_entry.id   AF-A0A8C4RWR0-F1
#
_cell.length_a   1.000
_cell.length_b   1.000
_cell.length_c   1.000
_cell.angle_alpha   90.00
_cell.angle_beta   90.00
_cell.angle_gamma   90.00
#
_symmetry.space_group_name_H-M   'P 1'
#
loop_
_entity.id
_entity.type
_entity.pdbx_description
1 polymer ?
#
loop_
_entity_poly.entity_id
_entity_poly.type
_entity_poly.pdbx_seq_one_letter_code
_entity_poly.pdbx_strand_id
1 'polypeptide(L)'
;MIPPKYRQLTVSRPIYSEDLFKEEYEKVQRHHKTMLDHLKAYFSCSKQKAKSVALTLLPIASWLPAYRFKEWIVQDMISGVSTGLVSVLQGLGFALLASVPAGYGLYAAFYPILIYFFFGTSKHISVGPFPVLSLMVGAVVNNLVPTSINATDVTLNERRVTVASSVTFLVGIFQLGLGILQVGFIVIYLSQTLVSGFTCAAAVNVLISQLKFILGISIDSPSGPLSNIWVLRDIFTQLHKTNIADLVTSIIIMIVVFVVKELNDRYKAKLPVPIPIEVIMVRKKRFLILIVKIIRLIFKRQNWEIVISALSYE
;
A
#
# COMPACT_ATOMS: atom_id res chain seq x y z
N MET A 1 54.09 18.86 5.56
CA MET A 1 53.17 18.47 4.47
C MET A 1 53.92 17.49 3.56
N ILE A 2 53.56 16.20 3.59
CA ILE A 2 54.17 15.18 2.73
C ILE A 2 53.34 15.16 1.44
N PRO A 3 53.91 15.42 0.25
CA PRO A 3 53.14 15.42 -0.99
C PRO A 3 52.63 14.00 -1.30
N PRO A 4 51.44 13.85 -1.91
CA PRO A 4 50.89 12.54 -2.22
C PRO A 4 51.81 11.80 -3.20
N LYS A 5 52.21 10.60 -2.83
CA LYS A 5 53.05 9.70 -3.64
C LYS A 5 52.20 9.17 -4.80
N TYR A 6 52.19 9.89 -5.93
CA TYR A 6 51.60 9.37 -7.16
C TYR A 6 52.38 8.12 -7.59
N ARG A 7 51.70 6.96 -7.68
CA ARG A 7 52.31 5.76 -8.24
C ARG A 7 52.61 6.03 -9.72
N GLN A 8 53.88 6.24 -10.06
CA GLN A 8 54.33 6.22 -11.44
C GLN A 8 54.11 4.81 -12.00
N LEU A 9 53.21 4.70 -12.96
CA LEU A 9 52.87 3.44 -13.61
C LEU A 9 53.80 3.27 -14.81
N THR A 10 54.98 2.71 -14.56
CA THR A 10 55.96 2.40 -15.61
C THR A 10 55.56 1.11 -16.31
N VAL A 11 54.93 1.21 -17.48
CA VAL A 11 54.57 0.05 -18.29
C VAL A 11 55.56 -0.04 -19.46
N SER A 12 56.47 -1.01 -19.40
CA SER A 12 57.35 -1.36 -20.52
C SER A 12 56.77 -2.59 -21.22
N ARG A 13 56.20 -2.39 -22.42
CA ARG A 13 55.70 -3.47 -23.28
C ARG A 13 56.01 -3.14 -24.74
N PRO A 14 56.25 -4.14 -25.59
CA PRO A 14 56.43 -3.93 -27.03
C PRO A 14 55.16 -3.33 -27.66
N ILE A 15 55.35 -2.56 -28.74
CA ILE A 15 54.26 -1.94 -29.50
C ILE A 15 53.73 -2.98 -30.49
N TYR A 16 52.45 -3.34 -30.37
CA TYR A 16 51.79 -4.31 -31.23
C TYR A 16 50.82 -3.63 -32.21
N SER A 17 50.78 -4.12 -33.46
CA SER A 17 49.61 -3.95 -34.33
C SER A 17 48.56 -5.01 -33.99
N GLU A 18 47.29 -4.76 -34.32
CA GLU A 18 46.21 -5.72 -34.02
C GLU A 18 46.46 -7.09 -34.64
N ASP A 19 47.10 -7.11 -35.82
CA ASP A 19 47.44 -8.35 -36.53
C ASP A 19 48.60 -9.09 -35.87
N LEU A 20 49.68 -8.39 -35.50
CA LEU A 20 50.81 -8.97 -34.75
C LEU A 20 50.38 -9.52 -33.38
N PHE A 21 49.46 -8.83 -32.71
CA PHE A 21 48.93 -9.29 -31.43
C PHE A 21 48.08 -10.56 -31.57
N LYS A 22 47.31 -10.70 -32.65
CA LYS A 22 46.51 -11.91 -32.92
C LYS A 22 47.37 -13.11 -33.33
N GLU A 23 48.49 -12.85 -33.97
CA GLU A 23 49.44 -13.88 -34.41
C GLU A 23 50.26 -14.42 -33.23
N GLU A 24 50.72 -13.55 -32.32
CA GLU A 24 51.45 -13.96 -31.12
C GLU A 24 50.53 -14.52 -30.02
N TYR A 25 49.31 -13.99 -29.89
CA TYR A 25 48.29 -14.48 -28.97
C TYR A 25 47.15 -15.11 -29.77
N GLU A 26 47.36 -16.37 -30.17
CA GLU A 26 46.33 -17.17 -30.84
C GLU A 26 45.04 -17.11 -30.01
N LYS A 27 43.95 -16.64 -30.62
CA LYS A 27 42.66 -16.59 -29.93
C LYS A 27 42.30 -18.02 -29.54
N VAL A 28 42.40 -18.35 -28.25
CA VAL A 28 41.86 -19.58 -27.70
C VAL A 28 40.40 -19.65 -28.15
N GLN A 29 40.11 -20.53 -29.11
CA GLN A 29 38.76 -20.73 -29.61
C GLN A 29 37.95 -21.31 -28.46
N ARG A 30 37.30 -20.43 -27.70
CA ARG A 30 36.30 -20.84 -26.72
C ARG A 30 35.16 -21.41 -27.52
N HIS A 31 35.03 -22.74 -27.53
CA HIS A 31 33.90 -23.42 -28.14
C HIS A 31 32.62 -22.76 -27.64
N HIS A 32 31.89 -22.12 -28.55
CA HIS A 32 30.69 -21.38 -28.18
C HIS A 32 29.63 -22.43 -27.86
N LYS A 33 29.31 -22.57 -26.57
CA LYS A 33 28.30 -23.52 -26.11
C LYS A 33 27.02 -23.31 -26.91
N THR A 34 26.56 -24.38 -27.55
CA THR A 34 25.33 -24.39 -28.35
C THR A 34 24.14 -24.05 -27.46
N MET A 35 23.08 -23.46 -28.01
CA MET A 35 21.83 -23.18 -27.25
C MET A 35 21.27 -24.44 -26.55
N LEU A 36 21.49 -25.62 -27.14
CA LEU A 36 21.15 -26.92 -26.56
C LEU A 36 21.99 -27.28 -25.33
N ASP A 37 23.26 -26.90 -25.26
CA ASP A 37 24.10 -27.11 -24.09
C ASP A 37 23.70 -26.16 -22.94
N HIS A 38 23.25 -24.95 -23.27
CA HIS A 38 22.65 -24.02 -22.32
C HIS A 38 21.32 -24.55 -21.77
N LEU A 39 20.45 -25.11 -22.61
CA LEU A 39 19.21 -25.76 -22.18
C LEU A 39 19.50 -26.99 -21.31
N LYS A 40 20.42 -27.86 -21.72
CA LYS A 40 20.82 -29.05 -20.94
C LYS A 40 21.44 -28.68 -19.59
N ALA A 41 22.20 -27.57 -19.52
CA ALA A 41 22.75 -27.04 -18.27
C ALA A 41 21.70 -26.33 -17.38
N TYR A 42 20.65 -25.76 -17.98
CA TYR A 42 19.50 -25.17 -17.28
C TYR A 42 18.62 -26.26 -16.65
N PHE A 43 18.38 -27.35 -17.39
CA PHE A 43 17.63 -28.52 -16.92
C PHE A 43 18.45 -29.50 -16.06
N SER A 44 19.78 -29.39 -16.03
CA SER A 44 20.64 -30.15 -15.10
C SER A 44 20.52 -29.55 -13.68
N CYS A 45 19.49 -30.01 -12.99
CA CYS A 45 19.17 -29.60 -11.63
C CYS A 45 20.08 -30.37 -10.65
N SER A 46 21.27 -29.83 -10.38
CA SER A 46 22.09 -30.30 -9.26
C SER A 46 21.35 -30.04 -7.94
N LYS A 47 21.42 -30.97 -6.97
CA LYS A 47 20.81 -30.84 -5.64
C LYS A 47 21.16 -29.51 -4.94
N GLN A 48 22.37 -28.99 -5.21
CA GLN A 48 22.82 -27.69 -4.69
C GLN A 48 22.08 -26.50 -5.33
N LYS A 49 21.77 -26.54 -6.63
CA LYS A 49 20.98 -25.51 -7.32
C LYS A 49 19.51 -25.53 -6.88
N ALA A 50 18.94 -26.73 -6.70
CA ALA A 50 17.57 -26.86 -6.17
C ALA A 50 17.46 -26.26 -4.76
N LYS A 51 18.45 -26.51 -3.89
CA LYS A 51 18.53 -25.91 -2.56
C LYS A 51 18.68 -24.39 -2.61
N SER A 52 19.52 -23.85 -3.49
CA SER A 52 19.66 -22.40 -3.63
C SER A 52 18.37 -21.74 -4.14
N VAL A 53 17.69 -22.35 -5.12
CA VAL A 53 16.41 -21.85 -5.64
C VAL A 53 15.33 -21.90 -4.55
N ALA A 54 15.26 -22.98 -3.78
CA ALA A 54 14.32 -23.08 -2.65
C ALA A 54 14.58 -22.02 -1.57
N LEU A 55 15.85 -21.72 -1.26
CA LEU A 55 16.22 -20.65 -0.32
C LEU A 55 15.92 -19.25 -0.87
N THR A 56 15.99 -19.06 -2.19
CA THR A 56 15.58 -17.81 -2.84
C THR A 56 14.06 -17.64 -2.87
N LEU A 57 13.31 -18.73 -3.05
CA LEU A 57 11.84 -18.73 -3.07
C LEU A 57 11.21 -18.60 -1.68
N LEU A 58 11.84 -19.19 -0.66
CA LEU A 58 11.43 -19.11 0.74
C LEU A 58 12.52 -18.42 1.57
N PRO A 59 12.64 -17.09 1.45
CA PRO A 59 13.64 -16.32 2.19
C PRO A 59 13.49 -16.48 3.71
N ILE A 60 12.30 -16.86 4.21
CA ILE A 60 12.05 -17.19 5.62
C ILE A 60 13.03 -18.19 6.21
N ALA A 61 13.40 -19.23 5.44
CA ALA A 61 14.35 -20.24 5.90
C ALA A 61 15.77 -19.68 6.11
N SER A 62 16.11 -18.55 5.47
CA SER A 62 17.41 -17.90 5.61
C SER A 62 17.47 -16.92 6.78
N TRP A 63 16.41 -16.15 7.01
CA TRP A 63 16.43 -15.08 8.01
C TRP A 63 15.95 -15.49 9.39
N LEU A 64 15.03 -16.46 9.48
CA LEU A 64 14.51 -16.95 10.75
C LEU A 64 15.60 -17.56 11.66
N PRO A 65 16.55 -18.38 11.17
CA PRO A 65 17.64 -18.88 12.02
C PRO A 65 18.66 -17.80 12.41
N ALA A 66 18.75 -16.72 11.64
CA ALA A 66 19.63 -15.57 11.96
C ALA A 66 18.98 -14.57 12.93
N TYR A 67 17.75 -14.83 13.40
CA TYR A 67 16.98 -13.91 14.24
C TYR A 67 17.43 -13.95 15.70
N ARG A 68 17.75 -12.77 16.26
CA ARG A 68 18.16 -12.63 17.67
C ARG A 68 16.94 -12.51 18.58
N PHE A 69 16.37 -13.65 18.95
CA PHE A 69 15.13 -13.72 19.73
C PHE A 69 15.14 -12.89 21.02
N LYS A 70 16.25 -12.87 21.77
CA LYS A 70 16.31 -12.14 23.05
C LYS A 70 16.27 -10.62 22.92
N GLU A 71 16.78 -10.08 21.81
CA GLU A 71 16.92 -8.63 21.61
C GLU A 71 15.71 -8.05 20.88
N TRP A 72 15.18 -8.77 19.88
CA TRP A 72 14.24 -8.18 18.91
C TRP A 72 12.76 -8.49 19.19
N ILE A 73 12.45 -9.58 19.91
CA ILE A 73 11.06 -10.05 20.05
C ILE A 73 10.13 -9.00 20.71
N VAL A 74 10.64 -8.27 21.70
CA VAL A 74 9.85 -7.26 22.42
C VAL A 74 9.56 -6.07 21.50
N GLN A 75 10.56 -5.62 20.74
CA GLN A 75 10.42 -4.48 19.82
C GLN A 75 9.50 -4.84 18.64
N ASP A 76 9.65 -6.04 18.09
CA ASP A 76 8.82 -6.52 16.98
C ASP A 76 7.39 -6.79 17.41
N MET A 77 7.16 -7.29 18.63
CA MET A 77 5.80 -7.47 19.17
C MET A 77 5.10 -6.13 19.34
N ILE A 78 5.77 -5.13 19.91
CA ILE A 78 5.18 -3.80 20.11
C ILE A 78 4.91 -3.12 18.75
N SER A 79 5.88 -3.19 17.82
CA SER A 79 5.74 -2.66 16.47
C SER A 79 4.62 -3.36 15.69
N GLY A 80 4.53 -4.69 15.79
CA GLY A 80 3.51 -5.51 15.14
C GLY A 80 2.10 -5.21 15.66
N VAL A 81 1.93 -5.11 16.99
CA VAL A 81 0.64 -4.72 17.58
C VAL A 81 0.24 -3.31 17.14
N SER A 82 1.16 -2.35 17.16
CA SER A 82 0.86 -0.97 16.73
C SER A 82 0.51 -0.91 15.23
N THR A 83 1.30 -1.55 14.38
CA THR A 83 1.13 -1.52 12.92
C THR A 83 -0.10 -2.30 12.48
N GLY A 84 -0.34 -3.48 13.04
CA GLY A 84 -1.52 -4.29 12.74
C GLY A 84 -2.81 -3.56 13.13
N LEU A 85 -2.77 -2.82 14.24
CA LEU A 85 -3.90 -2.05 14.72
C LEU A 85 -4.23 -0.85 13.79
N VAL A 86 -3.21 -0.15 13.26
CA VAL A 86 -3.39 0.86 12.21
C VAL A 86 -3.92 0.22 10.92
N SER A 87 -3.37 -0.94 10.53
CA SER A 87 -3.80 -1.66 9.32
C SER A 87 -5.27 -2.08 9.36
N VAL A 88 -5.78 -2.47 10.53
CA VAL A 88 -7.21 -2.80 10.74
C VAL A 88 -8.11 -1.60 10.44
N LEU A 89 -7.79 -0.41 10.98
CA LEU A 89 -8.60 0.79 10.75
C LEU A 89 -8.52 1.26 9.30
N GLN A 90 -7.32 1.22 8.72
CA GLN A 90 -7.10 1.55 7.31
C GLN A 90 -7.89 0.60 6.39
N GLY A 91 -7.87 -0.70 6.67
CA GLY A 91 -8.62 -1.71 5.91
C GLY A 91 -10.13 -1.46 5.91
N LEU A 92 -10.70 -1.10 7.07
CA LEU A 92 -12.13 -0.77 7.18
C LEU A 92 -12.50 0.45 6.31
N GLY A 93 -11.71 1.52 6.36
CA GLY A 93 -11.94 2.72 5.55
C GLY A 93 -11.78 2.43 4.05
N PHE A 94 -10.76 1.66 3.68
CA PHE A 94 -10.47 1.34 2.28
C PHE A 94 -11.49 0.38 1.65
N ALA A 95 -12.16 -0.46 2.43
CA ALA A 95 -13.28 -1.27 1.94
C ALA A 95 -14.48 -0.40 1.53
N LEU A 96 -14.78 0.64 2.32
CA LEU A 96 -15.84 1.61 2.01
C LEU A 96 -15.53 2.38 0.72
N LEU A 97 -14.26 2.70 0.46
CA LEU A 97 -13.84 3.31 -0.81
C LEU A 97 -14.00 2.39 -2.02
N ALA A 98 -13.93 1.08 -1.81
CA ALA A 98 -14.15 0.07 -2.83
C ALA A 98 -15.64 -0.29 -3.06
N SER A 99 -16.57 0.40 -2.38
CA SER A 99 -18.01 0.09 -2.39
C SER A 99 -18.36 -1.32 -1.87
N VAL A 100 -17.50 -1.93 -1.04
CA VAL A 100 -17.67 -3.29 -0.49
C VAL A 100 -17.92 -3.19 1.03
N PRO A 101 -18.68 -4.12 1.64
CA PRO A 101 -18.89 -4.11 3.09
C PRO A 101 -17.57 -4.11 3.87
N ALA A 102 -17.52 -3.32 4.96
CA ALA A 102 -16.29 -3.04 5.70
C ALA A 102 -15.56 -4.29 6.22
N GLY A 103 -16.29 -5.36 6.55
CA GLY A 103 -15.70 -6.63 7.00
C GLY A 103 -14.70 -7.25 6.03
N TYR A 104 -14.89 -7.05 4.71
CA TYR A 104 -13.94 -7.53 3.70
C TYR A 104 -12.61 -6.77 3.71
N GLY A 105 -12.59 -5.55 4.25
CA GLY A 105 -11.35 -4.80 4.47
C GLY A 105 -10.42 -5.48 5.47
N LEU A 106 -10.98 -6.16 6.47
CA LEU A 106 -10.19 -6.93 7.45
C LEU A 106 -9.56 -8.16 6.80
N TYR A 107 -10.29 -8.86 5.92
CA TYR A 107 -9.74 -9.96 5.15
C TYR A 107 -8.62 -9.50 4.21
N ALA A 108 -8.81 -8.34 3.57
CA ALA A 108 -7.80 -7.73 2.70
C ALA A 108 -6.54 -7.25 3.45
N ALA A 109 -6.63 -6.98 4.75
CA ALA A 109 -5.47 -6.65 5.58
C ALA A 109 -4.76 -7.92 6.11
N PHE A 110 -5.51 -8.95 6.50
CA PHE A 110 -4.96 -10.12 7.18
C PHE A 110 -4.24 -11.10 6.23
N TYR A 111 -4.89 -11.52 5.15
CA TYR A 111 -4.35 -12.59 4.29
C TYR A 111 -3.06 -12.19 3.53
N PRO A 112 -2.93 -10.98 2.97
CA PRO A 112 -1.69 -10.61 2.27
C PRO A 112 -0.46 -10.57 3.18
N ILE A 113 -0.62 -10.18 4.45
CA ILE A 113 0.46 -10.18 5.44
C ILE A 113 0.94 -11.60 5.73
N LEU A 114 0.02 -12.56 5.88
CA LEU A 114 0.38 -13.96 6.09
C LEU A 114 1.15 -14.54 4.90
N ILE A 115 0.72 -14.25 3.67
CA ILE A 115 1.43 -14.70 2.47
C ILE A 115 2.80 -14.01 2.37
N TYR A 116 2.87 -12.71 2.65
CA TYR A 116 4.12 -11.94 2.65
C TYR A 116 5.11 -12.44 3.71
N PHE A 117 4.67 -12.95 4.85
CA PHE A 117 5.55 -13.52 5.86
C PHE A 117 6.40 -14.69 5.33
N PHE A 118 5.82 -15.56 4.48
CA PHE A 118 6.53 -16.71 3.91
C PHE A 118 7.41 -16.36 2.71
N PHE A 119 6.89 -15.53 1.79
CA PHE A 119 7.55 -15.23 0.51
C PHE A 119 8.28 -13.88 0.48
N GLY A 120 8.15 -13.08 1.54
CA GLY A 120 8.68 -11.72 1.62
C GLY A 120 10.19 -11.68 1.77
N THR A 121 10.84 -10.86 0.94
CA THR A 121 12.29 -10.67 0.95
C THR A 121 12.75 -9.62 1.96
N SER A 122 11.87 -8.69 2.35
CA SER A 122 12.19 -7.61 3.30
C SER A 122 11.46 -7.81 4.63
N LYS A 123 12.20 -7.70 5.74
CA LYS A 123 11.69 -7.94 7.09
C LYS A 123 10.88 -6.77 7.67
N HIS A 124 11.09 -5.56 7.14
CA HIS A 124 10.53 -4.33 7.71
C HIS A 124 9.30 -3.81 6.97
N ILE A 125 8.97 -4.37 5.81
CA ILE A 125 7.81 -3.92 5.04
C ILE A 125 6.58 -4.72 5.45
N SER A 126 5.50 -3.98 5.72
CA SER A 126 4.17 -4.57 5.92
C SER A 126 3.35 -4.30 4.67
N VAL A 127 2.86 -5.36 4.04
CA VAL A 127 1.94 -5.26 2.90
C VAL A 127 0.53 -5.08 3.43
N GLY A 128 -0.28 -4.25 2.78
CA GLY A 128 -1.64 -3.99 3.22
C GLY A 128 -2.49 -3.33 2.13
N PRO A 129 -3.75 -3.02 2.44
CA PRO A 129 -4.64 -2.37 1.50
C PRO A 129 -4.17 -0.94 1.20
N PHE A 130 -4.35 -0.47 -0.03
CA PHE A 130 -3.86 0.82 -0.52
C PHE A 130 -5.01 1.67 -1.06
N PRO A 131 -5.12 2.97 -0.70
CA PRO A 131 -6.29 3.79 -1.04
C PRO A 131 -6.59 3.88 -2.54
N VAL A 132 -5.55 4.00 -3.37
CA VAL A 132 -5.72 4.14 -4.83
C VAL A 132 -6.24 2.84 -5.43
N LEU A 133 -5.73 1.68 -4.98
CA LEU A 133 -6.21 0.38 -5.45
C LEU A 133 -7.68 0.19 -5.07
N SER A 134 -8.07 0.58 -3.87
CA SER A 134 -9.47 0.54 -3.43
C SER A 134 -10.38 1.41 -4.28
N LEU A 135 -9.96 2.63 -4.66
CA LEU A 135 -10.73 3.49 -5.56
C LEU A 135 -10.85 2.89 -6.96
N MET A 136 -9.79 2.26 -7.48
CA MET A 136 -9.82 1.59 -8.78
C MET A 136 -10.76 0.38 -8.79
N VAL A 137 -10.73 -0.44 -7.74
CA VAL A 137 -11.67 -1.57 -7.58
C VAL A 137 -13.10 -1.04 -7.43
N GLY A 138 -13.31 0.00 -6.61
CA GLY A 138 -14.62 0.62 -6.44
C GLY A 138 -15.20 1.18 -7.73
N ALA A 139 -14.38 1.79 -8.58
CA ALA A 139 -14.80 2.24 -9.90
C ALA A 139 -15.28 1.06 -10.77
N VAL A 140 -14.56 -0.07 -10.80
CA VAL A 140 -14.98 -1.25 -11.57
C VAL A 140 -16.27 -1.85 -11.01
N VAL A 141 -16.39 -1.96 -9.68
CA VAL A 141 -17.59 -2.48 -9.01
C VAL A 141 -18.81 -1.63 -9.30
N ASN A 142 -18.71 -0.29 -9.20
CA ASN A 142 -19.82 0.62 -9.47
C ASN A 142 -20.24 0.61 -10.95
N ASN A 143 -19.31 0.38 -11.87
CA ASN A 143 -19.61 0.26 -13.31
C ASN A 143 -20.37 -1.03 -13.65
N LEU A 144 -19.98 -2.16 -13.03
CA LEU A 144 -20.58 -3.47 -13.32
C LEU A 144 -21.87 -3.72 -12.53
N VAL A 145 -22.03 -3.09 -11.37
CA VAL A 145 -23.21 -3.21 -10.51
C VAL A 145 -23.76 -1.82 -10.20
N PRO A 146 -24.44 -1.17 -11.17
CA PRO A 146 -25.08 0.12 -10.92
C PRO A 146 -26.21 -0.02 -9.90
N THR A 147 -26.37 1.01 -9.07
CA THR A 147 -27.40 1.12 -8.00
C THR A 147 -28.84 1.19 -8.52
N SER A 148 -29.05 1.24 -9.84
CA SER A 148 -30.37 1.30 -10.50
C SER A 148 -31.06 -0.06 -10.66
N ILE A 149 -30.41 -1.16 -10.26
CA ILE A 149 -31.02 -2.48 -10.30
C ILE A 149 -31.95 -2.60 -9.08
N ASN A 150 -33.24 -2.91 -9.30
CA ASN A 150 -34.24 -3.25 -8.27
C ASN A 150 -33.85 -4.54 -7.51
N ALA A 151 -32.74 -4.49 -6.79
CA ALA A 151 -32.17 -5.56 -6.01
C ALA A 151 -32.28 -5.18 -4.54
N THR A 152 -32.63 -6.13 -3.68
CA THR A 152 -32.57 -5.93 -2.22
C THR A 152 -31.12 -5.67 -1.80
N ASP A 153 -30.91 -4.80 -0.81
CA ASP A 153 -29.57 -4.34 -0.38
C ASP A 153 -28.58 -5.49 -0.10
N VAL A 154 -29.09 -6.61 0.42
CA VAL A 154 -28.29 -7.82 0.68
C VAL A 154 -27.72 -8.41 -0.61
N THR A 155 -28.55 -8.57 -1.64
CA THR A 155 -28.13 -9.13 -2.94
C THR A 155 -27.20 -8.19 -3.70
N LEU A 156 -27.33 -6.87 -3.50
CA LEU A 156 -26.45 -5.88 -4.10
C LEU A 156 -25.03 -6.02 -3.52
N ASN A 157 -24.92 -6.10 -2.20
CA ASN A 157 -23.63 -6.25 -1.51
C ASN A 157 -22.92 -7.55 -1.90
N GLU A 158 -23.64 -8.67 -2.00
CA GLU A 158 -23.09 -9.94 -2.47
C GLU A 158 -22.55 -9.87 -3.91
N ARG A 159 -23.28 -9.20 -4.81
CA ARG A 159 -22.81 -8.97 -6.19
C ARG A 159 -21.56 -8.10 -6.23
N ARG A 160 -21.49 -7.02 -5.44
CA ARG A 160 -20.30 -6.16 -5.36
C ARG A 160 -19.08 -6.91 -4.86
N VAL A 161 -19.24 -7.75 -3.84
CA VAL A 161 -18.18 -8.63 -3.32
C VAL A 161 -17.73 -9.62 -4.39
N THR A 162 -18.68 -10.24 -5.11
CA THR A 162 -18.37 -11.22 -6.17
C THR A 162 -17.56 -10.58 -7.30
N VAL A 163 -17.93 -9.37 -7.73
CA VAL A 163 -17.17 -8.62 -8.73
C VAL A 163 -15.78 -8.24 -8.22
N ALA A 164 -15.68 -7.68 -7.01
CA ALA A 164 -14.40 -7.30 -6.43
C ALA A 164 -13.45 -8.51 -6.29
N SER A 165 -13.96 -9.64 -5.78
CA SER A 165 -13.18 -10.88 -5.63
C SER A 165 -12.70 -11.42 -6.98
N SER A 166 -13.55 -11.42 -8.01
CA SER A 166 -13.20 -11.87 -9.36
C SER A 166 -12.09 -11.01 -9.98
N VAL A 167 -12.18 -9.69 -9.84
CA VAL A 167 -11.15 -8.75 -10.34
C VAL A 167 -9.83 -8.96 -9.60
N THR A 168 -9.86 -9.06 -8.27
CA THR A 168 -8.63 -9.29 -7.48
C THR A 168 -7.98 -10.63 -7.79
N PHE A 169 -8.78 -11.68 -8.01
CA PHE A 169 -8.28 -12.99 -8.40
C PHE A 169 -7.59 -12.97 -9.77
N LEU A 170 -8.21 -12.31 -10.75
CA LEU A 170 -7.64 -12.12 -12.09
C LEU A 170 -6.32 -11.32 -12.03
N VAL A 171 -6.29 -10.24 -11.26
CA VAL A 171 -5.06 -9.44 -11.04
C VAL A 171 -3.97 -10.29 -10.38
N GLY A 172 -4.32 -11.19 -9.44
CA GLY A 172 -3.39 -12.13 -8.83
C GLY A 172 -2.78 -13.10 -9.85
N ILE A 173 -3.57 -13.64 -10.78
CA ILE A 173 -3.09 -14.48 -11.89
C ILE A 173 -2.13 -13.69 -12.78
N PHE A 174 -2.50 -12.48 -13.17
CA PHE A 174 -1.62 -11.62 -13.97
C PHE A 174 -0.31 -11.30 -13.24
N GLN A 175 -0.37 -10.98 -11.94
CA GLN A 175 0.81 -10.69 -11.15
C GLN A 175 1.72 -11.92 -11.01
N LEU A 176 1.15 -13.11 -10.87
CA LEU A 176 1.90 -14.37 -10.88
C LEU A 176 2.56 -14.62 -12.26
N GLY A 177 1.81 -14.41 -13.35
CA GLY A 177 2.34 -14.53 -14.71
C GLY A 177 3.50 -13.56 -15.00
N LEU A 178 3.34 -12.29 -14.63
CA LEU A 178 4.40 -11.27 -14.74
C LEU A 178 5.60 -11.59 -13.84
N GLY A 179 5.35 -12.22 -12.67
CA GLY A 179 6.39 -12.72 -11.78
C GLY A 179 7.21 -13.86 -12.40
N ILE A 180 6.57 -14.83 -13.05
CA ILE A 180 7.23 -15.92 -13.77
C ILE A 180 8.06 -15.39 -14.94
N LEU A 181 7.51 -14.43 -15.69
CA LEU A 181 8.23 -13.74 -16.76
C LEU A 181 9.31 -12.78 -16.26
N GLN A 182 9.46 -12.63 -14.93
CA GLN A 182 10.42 -11.74 -14.27
C GLN A 182 10.38 -10.29 -14.79
N VAL A 183 9.18 -9.81 -15.13
CA VAL A 183 8.96 -8.44 -15.63
C VAL A 183 9.30 -7.38 -14.57
N GLY A 184 9.53 -7.79 -13.32
CA GLY A 184 10.02 -6.93 -12.24
C GLY A 184 11.31 -6.16 -12.58
N PHE A 185 12.12 -6.63 -13.53
CA PHE A 185 13.27 -5.87 -14.05
C PHE A 185 12.86 -4.49 -14.57
N ILE A 186 11.71 -4.36 -15.24
CA ILE A 186 11.23 -3.09 -15.80
C ILE A 186 10.97 -2.06 -14.70
N VAL A 187 10.47 -2.49 -13.55
CA VAL A 187 10.14 -1.61 -12.41
C VAL A 187 11.40 -0.93 -11.87
N ILE A 188 12.56 -1.58 -11.95
CA ILE A 188 13.85 -1.02 -11.51
C ILE A 188 14.29 0.17 -12.39
N TYR A 189 13.81 0.24 -13.64
CA TYR A 189 14.13 1.34 -14.58
C TYR A 189 13.16 2.52 -14.49
N LEU A 190 12.10 2.44 -13.69
CA LEU A 190 11.20 3.58 -13.52
C LEU A 190 11.94 4.71 -12.80
N SER A 191 11.93 5.90 -13.38
CA SER A 191 12.59 7.05 -12.79
C SER A 191 11.90 7.44 -11.47
N GLN A 192 12.69 7.92 -10.51
CA GLN A 192 12.16 8.45 -9.25
C GLN A 192 11.17 9.60 -9.49
N THR A 193 11.38 10.39 -10.55
CA THR A 193 10.48 11.47 -10.96
C THR A 193 9.11 10.97 -11.43
N LEU A 194 9.06 9.85 -12.15
CA LEU A 194 7.81 9.24 -12.60
C LEU A 194 7.02 8.68 -11.42
N VAL A 195 7.69 7.94 -10.52
CA VAL A 195 7.06 7.40 -9.31
C VAL A 195 6.53 8.54 -8.43
N SER A 196 7.32 9.58 -8.19
CA SER A 196 6.89 10.74 -7.41
C SER A 196 5.72 11.48 -8.05
N GLY A 197 5.73 11.67 -9.37
CA GLY A 197 4.63 12.30 -10.11
C GLY A 197 3.34 11.50 -10.02
N PHE A 198 3.43 10.18 -10.20
CA PHE A 198 2.30 9.26 -10.03
C PHE A 198 1.75 9.30 -8.61
N THR A 199 2.60 9.25 -7.58
CA THR A 199 2.17 9.32 -6.18
C THR A 199 1.51 10.65 -5.84
N CYS A 200 2.00 11.77 -6.37
CA CYS A 200 1.36 13.08 -6.19
C CYS A 200 -0.04 13.12 -6.82
N ALA A 201 -0.18 12.67 -8.07
CA ALA A 201 -1.47 12.59 -8.75
C ALA A 201 -2.45 11.65 -8.02
N ALA A 202 -1.96 10.50 -7.57
CA ALA A 202 -2.70 9.56 -6.74
C ALA A 202 -3.19 10.18 -5.42
N ALA A 203 -2.35 10.97 -4.74
CA ALA A 203 -2.73 11.66 -3.51
C ALA A 203 -3.85 12.68 -3.75
N VAL A 204 -3.75 13.47 -4.83
CA VAL A 204 -4.82 14.40 -5.24
C VAL A 204 -6.11 13.65 -5.56
N ASN A 205 -6.03 12.53 -6.29
CA ASN A 205 -7.19 11.70 -6.61
C ASN A 205 -7.89 11.15 -5.35
N VAL A 206 -7.11 10.68 -4.37
CA VAL A 206 -7.63 10.23 -3.08
C VAL A 206 -8.28 11.39 -2.33
N LEU A 207 -7.64 12.58 -2.30
CA LEU A 207 -8.19 13.76 -1.65
C LEU A 207 -9.56 14.14 -2.22
N ILE A 208 -9.69 14.22 -3.55
CA ILE A 208 -10.97 14.51 -4.22
C ILE A 208 -12.03 13.46 -3.84
N SER A 209 -11.64 12.18 -3.79
CA SER A 209 -12.53 11.09 -3.40
C SER A 209 -12.93 11.11 -1.92
N GLN A 210 -12.13 11.73 -1.04
CA GLN A 210 -12.46 11.89 0.38
C GLN A 210 -13.35 13.11 0.66
N LEU A 211 -13.33 14.14 -0.19
CA LEU A 211 -14.13 15.35 0.02
C LEU A 211 -15.64 15.06 0.14
N LYS A 212 -16.14 14.07 -0.61
CA LYS A 212 -17.56 13.66 -0.51
C LYS A 212 -17.93 13.14 0.88
N PHE A 213 -17.03 12.41 1.55
CA PHE A 213 -17.25 11.90 2.90
C PHE A 213 -17.13 13.01 3.95
N ILE A 214 -16.19 13.95 3.76
CA ILE A 214 -16.02 15.10 4.66
C ILE A 214 -17.24 16.03 4.62
N LEU A 215 -17.84 16.21 3.44
CA LEU A 215 -19.02 17.06 3.23
C LEU A 215 -20.35 16.33 3.50
N GLY A 216 -20.32 15.01 3.71
CA GLY A 216 -21.53 14.21 3.92
C GLY A 216 -22.48 14.20 2.72
N ILE A 217 -21.96 14.33 1.49
CA ILE A 217 -22.76 14.39 0.25
C ILE A 217 -22.61 13.10 -0.56
N SER A 218 -23.76 12.53 -0.94
CA SER A 218 -23.82 11.37 -1.84
C SER A 218 -23.77 11.84 -3.29
N ILE A 219 -22.60 11.71 -3.92
CA ILE A 219 -22.41 12.04 -5.33
C ILE A 219 -22.20 10.74 -6.10
N ASP A 220 -23.02 10.52 -7.13
CA ASP A 220 -22.79 9.47 -8.10
C ASP A 220 -21.50 9.78 -8.85
N SER A 221 -20.51 8.89 -8.76
CA SER A 221 -19.19 9.13 -9.37
C SER A 221 -19.25 8.72 -10.85
N PRO A 222 -19.27 9.67 -11.81
CA PRO A 222 -19.34 9.34 -13.22
C PRO A 222 -18.06 8.64 -13.68
N SER A 223 -18.21 7.59 -14.48
CA SER A 223 -17.09 6.85 -15.05
C SER A 223 -16.66 7.45 -16.39
N GLY A 224 -15.41 7.88 -16.51
CA GLY A 224 -14.89 8.41 -17.79
C GLY A 224 -13.57 9.18 -17.67
N PRO A 225 -12.97 9.57 -18.82
CA PRO A 225 -11.83 10.48 -18.83
C PRO A 225 -12.23 11.82 -18.18
N LEU A 226 -11.32 12.39 -17.39
CA LEU A 226 -11.56 13.61 -16.60
C LEU A 226 -12.63 13.48 -15.50
N SER A 227 -13.04 12.26 -15.10
CA SER A 227 -14.01 12.02 -14.02
C SER A 227 -13.77 12.87 -12.77
N ASN A 228 -12.50 13.02 -12.35
CA ASN A 228 -12.13 13.85 -11.20
C ASN A 228 -12.58 15.32 -11.30
N ILE A 229 -12.59 15.89 -12.51
CA ILE A 229 -13.02 17.28 -12.74
C ILE A 229 -14.54 17.37 -12.64
N TRP A 230 -15.27 16.38 -13.15
CA TRP A 230 -16.73 16.30 -13.03
C TRP A 230 -17.15 16.16 -11.57
N VAL A 231 -16.52 15.22 -10.83
CA VAL A 231 -16.75 15.06 -9.39
C VAL A 231 -16.46 16.36 -8.64
N LEU A 232 -15.39 17.07 -8.97
CA LEU A 232 -15.07 18.35 -8.33
C LEU A 232 -16.12 19.42 -8.62
N ARG A 233 -16.62 19.52 -9.87
CA ARG A 233 -17.73 20.40 -10.25
C ARG A 233 -19.00 20.07 -9.47
N ASP A 234 -19.32 18.78 -9.32
CA ASP A 234 -20.51 18.32 -8.60
C ASP A 234 -20.41 18.63 -7.10
N ILE A 235 -19.21 18.49 -6.50
CA ILE A 235 -18.95 18.92 -5.13
C ILE A 235 -19.21 20.42 -4.95
N PHE A 236 -18.68 21.26 -5.85
CA PHE A 236 -18.84 22.72 -5.74
C PHE A 236 -20.29 23.17 -5.94
N THR A 237 -21.05 22.51 -6.83
CA THR A 237 -22.47 22.85 -7.06
C THR A 237 -23.37 22.40 -5.92
N GLN A 238 -23.04 21.28 -5.26
CA GLN A 238 -23.85 20.71 -4.17
C GLN A 238 -23.40 21.14 -2.76
N LEU A 239 -22.49 22.11 -2.65
CA LEU A 239 -21.96 22.59 -1.36
C LEU A 239 -23.04 23.10 -0.40
N HIS A 240 -24.17 23.59 -0.93
CA HIS A 240 -25.31 24.03 -0.11
C HIS A 240 -26.06 22.88 0.59
N LYS A 241 -25.91 21.64 0.13
CA LYS A 241 -26.56 20.44 0.70
C LYS A 241 -25.68 19.72 1.73
N THR A 242 -24.53 20.29 2.09
CA THR A 242 -23.58 19.70 3.02
C THR A 242 -24.17 19.50 4.41
N ASN A 243 -23.91 18.33 5.00
CA ASN A 243 -24.24 18.07 6.39
C ASN A 243 -23.24 18.77 7.31
N ILE A 244 -23.72 19.78 8.05
CA ILE A 244 -22.88 20.57 8.96
C ILE A 244 -22.28 19.69 10.07
N ALA A 245 -22.99 18.65 10.51
CA ALA A 245 -22.50 17.74 11.54
C ALA A 245 -21.28 16.94 11.07
N ASP A 246 -21.33 16.39 9.85
CA ASP A 246 -20.24 15.61 9.26
C ASP A 246 -19.02 16.48 8.95
N LEU A 247 -19.26 17.73 8.51
CA LEU A 247 -18.20 18.70 8.25
C LEU A 247 -17.46 19.07 9.54
N VAL A 248 -18.20 19.44 10.60
CA VAL A 248 -17.59 19.84 11.88
C VAL A 248 -16.84 18.68 12.53
N THR A 249 -17.41 17.48 12.52
CA THR A 249 -16.75 16.29 13.06
C THR A 249 -15.48 15.95 12.28
N SER A 250 -15.51 16.00 10.95
CA SER A 250 -14.33 15.77 10.10
C SER A 250 -13.21 16.78 10.35
N ILE A 251 -13.54 18.07 10.51
CA ILE A 251 -12.56 19.13 10.83
C ILE A 251 -11.94 18.90 12.21
N ILE A 252 -12.74 18.58 13.23
CA ILE A 252 -12.24 18.28 14.59
C ILE A 252 -11.30 17.09 14.55
N ILE A 253 -11.68 16.01 13.86
CA ILE A 253 -10.85 14.80 13.72
C ILE A 253 -9.54 15.13 13.01
N MET A 254 -9.59 15.91 11.92
CA MET A 254 -8.39 16.32 11.18
C MET A 254 -7.40 17.09 12.07
N ILE A 255 -7.91 18.07 12.85
CA ILE A 255 -7.09 18.87 13.78
C ILE A 255 -6.49 17.99 14.86
N VAL A 256 -7.29 17.10 15.46
CA VAL A 256 -6.81 16.17 16.50
C VAL A 256 -5.70 15.27 15.96
N VAL A 257 -5.92 14.63 14.81
CA VAL A 257 -4.92 13.74 14.20
C VAL A 257 -3.65 14.51 13.84
N PHE A 258 -3.77 15.71 13.29
CA PHE A 258 -2.64 16.58 12.97
C PHE A 258 -1.84 16.95 14.23
N VAL A 259 -2.48 17.45 15.27
CA VAL A 259 -1.83 17.84 16.53
C VAL A 259 -1.14 16.65 17.17
N VAL A 260 -1.79 15.48 17.24
CA VAL A 260 -1.18 14.31 17.87
C VAL A 260 0.00 13.77 17.04
N LYS A 261 -0.07 13.81 15.70
CA LYS A 261 1.09 13.46 14.85
C LYS A 261 2.26 14.39 15.09
N GLU A 262 2.03 15.71 15.09
CA GLU A 262 3.07 16.71 15.34
C GLU A 262 3.69 16.55 16.73
N LEU A 263 2.88 16.26 17.75
CA LEU A 263 3.37 15.95 19.09
C LEU A 263 4.18 14.65 19.13
N ASN A 264 3.73 13.60 18.44
CA ASN A 264 4.44 12.33 18.37
C ASN A 264 5.81 12.50 17.69
N ASP A 265 5.89 13.30 16.62
CA ASP A 265 7.15 13.59 15.94
C ASP A 265 8.08 14.46 16.81
N ARG A 266 7.53 15.46 17.50
CA ARG A 266 8.30 16.32 18.42
C ARG A 266 8.85 15.58 19.64
N TYR A 267 8.10 14.60 20.17
CA TYR A 267 8.48 13.81 21.34
C TYR A 267 9.04 12.43 21.00
N LYS A 268 9.36 12.17 19.72
CA LYS A 268 9.91 10.89 19.24
C LYS A 268 11.14 10.42 20.01
N ALA A 269 11.97 11.35 20.51
CA ALA A 269 13.16 11.03 21.30
C ALA A 269 12.86 10.53 22.72
N LYS A 270 11.67 10.84 23.27
CA LYS A 270 11.25 10.44 24.64
C LYS A 270 10.26 9.28 24.64
N LEU A 271 9.62 9.00 23.50
CA LEU A 271 8.64 7.93 23.37
C LEU A 271 9.29 6.67 22.76
N PRO A 272 9.27 5.52 23.47
CA PRO A 272 9.86 4.28 22.97
C PRO A 272 9.05 3.66 21.81
N VAL A 273 7.81 4.10 21.60
CA VAL A 273 6.86 3.50 20.65
C VAL A 273 6.00 4.61 20.02
N PRO A 274 5.80 4.60 18.68
CA PRO A 274 4.83 5.49 18.06
C PRO A 274 3.43 5.17 18.57
N ILE A 275 2.71 6.18 19.06
CA ILE A 275 1.38 5.98 19.63
C ILE A 275 0.41 5.62 18.49
N PRO A 276 -0.36 4.52 18.56
CA PRO A 276 -1.39 4.22 17.55
C PRO A 276 -2.61 5.13 17.77
N ILE A 277 -2.51 6.35 17.24
CA ILE A 277 -3.45 7.47 17.44
C ILE A 277 -4.87 7.10 17.00
N GLU A 278 -4.96 6.45 15.84
CA GLU A 278 -6.23 6.12 15.16
C GLU A 278 -7.15 5.28 16.08
N VAL A 279 -6.57 4.46 16.96
CA VAL A 279 -7.35 3.55 17.84
C VAL A 279 -7.72 4.21 19.14
N ILE A 280 -6.84 5.04 19.69
CA ILE A 280 -7.18 5.82 20.89
C ILE A 280 -8.39 6.70 20.57
N MET A 281 -8.45 7.24 19.35
CA MET A 281 -9.58 8.03 18.86
C MET A 281 -10.88 7.21 18.81
N VAL A 282 -10.83 5.98 18.29
CA VAL A 282 -12.02 5.11 18.15
C VAL A 282 -12.45 4.46 19.48
N ARG A 283 -11.52 4.06 20.34
CA ARG A 283 -11.84 3.27 21.57
C ARG A 283 -12.19 4.09 22.80
N LYS A 284 -11.66 5.30 22.97
CA LYS A 284 -11.95 6.06 24.20
C LYS A 284 -13.37 6.64 24.11
N LYS A 285 -14.33 5.95 24.75
CA LYS A 285 -15.64 6.51 25.12
C LYS A 285 -15.51 7.91 25.73
N ARG A 286 -14.45 8.18 26.53
CA ARG A 286 -14.17 9.54 27.08
C ARG A 286 -13.75 10.59 26.04
N PHE A 287 -13.08 10.19 24.96
CA PHE A 287 -12.70 11.10 23.87
C PHE A 287 -13.89 11.37 22.95
N LEU A 288 -14.70 10.34 22.67
CA LEU A 288 -16.02 10.48 22.06
C LEU A 288 -16.94 11.36 22.92
N ILE A 289 -16.94 11.21 24.26
CA ILE A 289 -17.67 12.07 25.19
C ILE A 289 -17.11 13.50 25.17
N LEU A 290 -15.80 13.71 25.00
CA LEU A 290 -15.21 15.04 24.89
C LEU A 290 -15.64 15.72 23.58
N ILE A 291 -15.61 14.98 22.47
CA ILE A 291 -16.11 15.41 21.16
C ILE A 291 -17.61 15.71 21.25
N VAL A 292 -18.41 14.81 21.84
CA VAL A 292 -19.85 15.02 22.09
C VAL A 292 -20.09 16.19 23.04
N LYS A 293 -19.24 16.44 24.06
CA LYS A 293 -19.33 17.62 24.94
C LYS A 293 -19.01 18.91 24.19
N ILE A 294 -18.02 18.88 23.30
CA ILE A 294 -17.66 20.00 22.42
C ILE A 294 -18.80 20.27 21.43
N ILE A 295 -19.36 19.24 20.81
CA ILE A 295 -20.55 19.31 19.95
C ILE A 295 -21.75 19.85 20.74
N ARG A 296 -21.97 19.40 21.98
CA ARG A 296 -23.05 19.86 22.88
C ARG A 296 -22.83 21.30 23.37
N LEU A 297 -21.58 21.75 23.47
CA LEU A 297 -21.20 23.14 23.77
C LEU A 297 -21.44 24.08 22.57
N ILE A 298 -21.23 23.58 21.36
CA ILE A 298 -21.42 24.32 20.11
C ILE A 298 -22.92 24.37 19.71
N PHE A 299 -23.67 23.30 19.96
CA PHE A 299 -25.04 23.10 19.43
C PHE A 299 -26.15 23.32 20.48
N LYS A 300 -26.06 24.39 21.27
CA LYS A 300 -27.06 24.76 22.30
C LYS A 300 -28.39 25.30 21.71
N ARG A 301 -28.75 25.02 20.44
CA ARG A 301 -29.91 25.66 19.79
C ARG A 301 -30.83 24.81 18.89
N GLN A 302 -30.65 23.49 18.73
CA GLN A 302 -31.64 22.69 18.00
C GLN A 302 -31.89 21.31 18.65
N ASN A 303 -33.17 20.93 18.71
CA ASN A 303 -33.75 19.77 19.41
C ASN A 303 -32.96 18.46 19.28
N TRP A 304 -32.61 17.89 20.44
CA TRP A 304 -31.72 16.74 20.61
C TRP A 304 -32.43 15.37 20.69
N GLU A 305 -33.76 15.31 20.56
CA GLU A 305 -34.51 14.07 20.74
C GLU A 305 -34.29 13.06 19.59
N ILE A 306 -34.05 13.54 18.36
CA ILE A 306 -33.94 12.70 17.16
C ILE A 306 -32.58 11.98 17.10
N VAL A 307 -31.51 12.60 17.60
CA VAL A 307 -30.14 12.05 17.54
C VAL A 307 -29.90 10.95 18.59
N ILE A 308 -30.56 11.05 19.76
CA ILE A 308 -30.45 10.02 20.80
C ILE A 308 -31.21 8.75 20.39
N SER A 309 -32.33 8.88 19.66
CA SER A 309 -33.05 7.72 19.12
C SER A 309 -32.24 6.94 18.08
N ALA A 310 -31.35 7.60 17.33
CA ALA A 310 -30.53 6.94 16.30
C ALA A 310 -29.33 6.19 16.90
N LEU A 311 -28.78 6.65 18.03
CA LEU A 311 -27.60 6.06 18.67
C LEU A 311 -27.90 4.90 19.64
N SER A 312 -29.18 4.58 19.88
CA SER A 312 -29.57 3.49 20.78
C SER A 312 -29.90 2.18 20.06
N TYR A 313 -29.84 2.14 18.72
CA TYR A 313 -30.23 0.98 17.90
C TYR A 313 -29.13 0.41 16.99
N GLU A 314 -27.88 0.89 17.09
CA GLU A 314 -26.68 0.25 16.52
C GLU A 314 -25.59 0.07 17.58
#